data_AF-A0A2H6N7P5-F1
#
_entry.id   AF-A0A2H6N7P5-F1
#
_cell.length_a   1.000
_cell.length_b   1.000
_cell.length_c   1.000
_cell.angle_alpha   90.00
_cell.angle_beta   90.00
_cell.angle_gamma   90.00
#
_symmetry.space_group_name_H-M   'P 1'
#
loop_
_entity.id
_entity.type
_entity.pdbx_description
1 polymer ?
#
loop_
_entity_poly.entity_id
_entity_poly.type
_entity_poly.pdbx_seq_one_letter_code
_entity_poly.pdbx_strand_id
1 'polypeptide(L)'
;MDSLGYVRSWGLDKFHYDYLQPSEEFRQQASRAINLICDFLKTRCFQDAPRCEIKVLKVVKGGSLGKGTSMKNGSDADLVLFLNIFKSYTEQEKERKMVIKEIERQLNECQELLNLEVFFEKSKWPNPR
;
A
#
# COMPACT_ATOMS: atom_id res chain seq x y z
N MET A 1 25.13 15.69 2.30
CA MET A 1 24.06 15.43 3.29
C MET A 1 24.71 15.47 4.65
N ASP A 2 24.26 16.36 5.53
CA ASP A 2 24.67 16.30 6.94
C ASP A 2 24.11 14.98 7.50
N SER A 3 24.97 14.16 8.10
CA SER A 3 24.52 12.95 8.76
C SER A 3 23.89 13.33 10.10
N LEU A 4 22.75 12.71 10.43
CA LEU A 4 22.04 12.91 11.70
C LEU A 4 22.99 12.78 12.91
N GLY A 5 24.03 11.94 12.80
CA GLY A 5 25.05 11.76 13.84
C GLY A 5 25.87 13.00 14.20
N TYR A 6 25.85 14.05 13.37
CA TYR A 6 26.56 15.32 13.62
C TYR A 6 25.62 16.49 13.96
N VAL A 7 24.31 16.26 13.98
CA VAL A 7 23.31 17.29 14.29
C VAL A 7 23.19 17.41 15.81
N ARG A 8 23.42 18.62 16.32
CA ARG A 8 23.20 18.92 17.74
C ARG A 8 21.71 19.02 18.05
N SER A 9 21.33 18.79 19.31
CA SER A 9 19.92 18.69 19.74
C SER A 9 19.02 19.86 19.29
N TRP A 10 19.53 21.09 19.32
CA TRP A 10 18.77 22.28 18.90
C TRP A 10 18.56 22.41 17.38
N GLY A 11 19.29 21.63 16.57
CA GLY A 11 19.21 21.63 15.11
C GLY A 11 18.30 20.54 14.55
N LEU A 12 17.73 19.69 15.40
CA LEU A 12 16.94 18.53 14.98
C LEU A 12 15.65 18.91 14.25
N ASP A 13 14.96 19.97 14.68
CA ASP A 13 13.73 20.42 14.00
C ASP A 13 14.02 20.91 12.59
N LYS A 14 15.11 21.67 12.43
CA LYS A 14 15.57 22.13 11.10
C LYS A 14 15.98 20.94 10.23
N PHE A 15 16.70 19.97 10.80
CA PHE A 15 17.08 18.76 10.09
C PHE A 15 15.87 17.93 9.64
N HIS A 16 14.84 17.81 10.49
CA HIS A 16 13.59 17.15 10.13
C HIS A 16 12.92 17.83 8.95
N TYR A 17 12.77 19.16 9.00
CA TYR A 17 12.15 19.94 7.94
C TYR A 17 12.92 19.85 6.60
N ASP A 18 14.25 20.02 6.64
CA ASP A 18 15.07 20.09 5.43
C ASP A 18 15.24 18.72 4.74
N TYR A 19 15.36 17.64 5.54
CA TYR A 19 15.82 16.34 5.04
C TYR A 19 14.85 15.19 5.23
N LEU A 20 13.97 15.21 6.24
CA LEU A 20 13.11 14.07 6.56
C LEU A 20 11.68 14.25 6.08
N GLN A 21 11.12 15.45 6.21
CA GLN A 21 9.73 15.72 5.87
C GLN A 21 9.52 15.66 4.35
N PRO A 22 8.59 14.82 3.85
CA PRO A 22 8.22 14.81 2.45
C PRO A 22 7.50 16.12 2.10
N SER A 23 7.63 16.55 0.85
CA SER A 23 6.92 17.74 0.39
C SER A 23 5.40 17.54 0.45
N GLU A 24 4.66 18.62 0.59
CA GLU A 24 3.21 18.53 0.63
C GLU A 24 2.64 18.00 -0.69
N GLU A 25 3.23 18.39 -1.83
CA GLU A 25 2.86 17.93 -3.16
C GLU A 25 3.02 16.42 -3.28
N PHE A 26 4.17 15.87 -2.85
CA PHE A 26 4.40 14.43 -2.84
C PHE A 26 3.34 13.72 -1.99
N ARG A 27 3.08 14.23 -0.78
CA ARG A 27 2.09 13.63 0.14
C ARG A 27 0.69 13.62 -0.49
N GLN A 28 0.31 14.70 -1.17
CA GLN A 28 -0.97 14.78 -1.88
C GLN A 28 -1.02 13.82 -3.07
N GLN A 29 0.03 13.75 -3.89
CA GLN A 29 0.10 12.84 -5.04
C GLN A 29 0.04 11.37 -4.60
N ALA A 30 0.85 10.99 -3.61
CA ALA A 30 0.87 9.63 -3.09
C ALA A 30 -0.47 9.25 -2.45
N SER A 31 -1.11 10.17 -1.72
CA SER A 31 -2.45 9.96 -1.19
C SER A 31 -3.49 9.74 -2.28
N ARG A 32 -3.45 10.53 -3.37
CA ARG A 32 -4.33 10.36 -4.53
C ARG A 32 -4.12 9.01 -5.21
N ALA A 33 -2.86 8.63 -5.48
CA ALA A 33 -2.53 7.33 -6.08
C ALA A 33 -3.07 6.17 -5.23
N ILE A 34 -2.88 6.21 -3.91
CA ILE A 34 -3.40 5.18 -3.00
C ILE A 34 -4.93 5.16 -2.98
N ASN A 35 -5.59 6.32 -3.02
CA ASN A 35 -7.05 6.37 -3.10
C ASN A 35 -7.55 5.69 -4.37
N LEU A 36 -6.94 6.00 -5.52
CA LEU A 36 -7.29 5.39 -6.80
C LEU A 36 -7.10 3.87 -6.76
N ILE A 37 -5.97 3.39 -6.22
CA ILE A 37 -5.72 1.95 -6.04
C ILE A 37 -6.78 1.33 -5.12
N CYS A 38 -7.10 1.98 -3.99
CA CYS A 38 -8.12 1.48 -3.07
C CYS A 38 -9.51 1.37 -3.74
N ASP A 39 -9.88 2.36 -4.53
CA ASP A 39 -11.17 2.40 -5.22
C ASP A 39 -11.22 1.39 -6.36
N PHE A 40 -10.12 1.22 -7.10
CA PHE A 40 -9.96 0.16 -8.08
C PHE A 40 -10.10 -1.22 -7.43
N LEU A 41 -9.39 -1.46 -6.32
CA LEU A 41 -9.43 -2.75 -5.64
C LEU A 41 -10.83 -3.08 -5.11
N LYS A 42 -11.56 -2.09 -4.58
CA LYS A 42 -12.94 -2.30 -4.12
C LYS A 42 -13.91 -2.62 -5.25
N THR A 43 -13.74 -1.97 -6.39
CA THR A 43 -14.72 -2.04 -7.48
C THR A 43 -14.42 -3.17 -8.43
N ARG A 44 -13.17 -3.35 -8.86
CA ARG A 44 -12.79 -4.21 -10.00
C ARG A 44 -12.02 -5.48 -9.64
N CYS A 45 -11.36 -5.53 -8.49
CA CYS A 45 -10.40 -6.60 -8.17
C CYS A 45 -10.93 -8.04 -8.33
N PHE A 46 -12.23 -8.27 -8.15
CA PHE A 46 -12.80 -9.62 -8.25
C PHE A 46 -14.02 -9.69 -9.19
N GLN A 47 -14.23 -8.68 -10.05
CA GLN A 47 -15.37 -8.67 -10.97
C GLN A 47 -15.28 -9.79 -12.02
N ASP A 48 -14.08 -10.07 -12.52
CA ASP A 48 -13.83 -11.09 -13.55
C ASP A 48 -13.39 -12.44 -12.96
N ALA A 49 -13.36 -12.56 -11.63
CA ALA A 49 -12.89 -13.77 -10.98
C ALA A 49 -13.90 -14.92 -11.17
N PRO A 50 -13.46 -16.17 -11.41
CA PRO A 50 -14.35 -17.33 -11.60
C PRO A 50 -15.31 -17.58 -10.43
N ARG A 51 -14.93 -17.12 -9.24
CA ARG A 51 -15.79 -17.06 -8.06
C ARG A 51 -16.40 -15.65 -7.96
N CYS A 52 -17.45 -15.39 -8.75
CA CYS A 52 -18.16 -14.09 -8.82
C CYS A 52 -18.76 -13.59 -7.48
N GLU A 53 -18.53 -14.28 -6.36
CA GLU A 53 -19.02 -13.91 -5.04
C GLU A 53 -17.98 -13.20 -4.15
N ILE A 54 -16.70 -13.13 -4.57
CA ILE A 54 -15.67 -12.47 -3.76
C ILE A 54 -15.90 -10.95 -3.79
N LYS A 55 -16.14 -10.37 -2.61
CA LYS A 55 -16.32 -8.92 -2.43
C LYS A 55 -15.31 -8.38 -1.44
N VAL A 56 -14.74 -7.22 -1.78
CA VAL A 56 -13.93 -6.43 -0.86
C VAL A 56 -14.85 -5.68 0.08
N LEU A 57 -14.88 -6.08 1.34
CA LEU A 57 -15.67 -5.44 2.39
C LEU A 57 -15.05 -4.13 2.86
N LYS A 58 -13.71 -4.11 2.99
CA LYS A 58 -12.96 -2.97 3.50
C LYS A 58 -11.53 -2.99 2.97
N VAL A 59 -11.00 -1.81 2.70
CA VAL A 59 -9.56 -1.59 2.48
C VAL A 59 -9.05 -0.68 3.59
N VAL A 60 -8.03 -1.13 4.31
CA VAL A 60 -7.37 -0.36 5.37
C VAL A 60 -5.98 0.04 4.89
N LYS A 61 -5.60 1.29 5.11
CA LYS A 61 -4.29 1.84 4.76
C LYS A 61 -3.39 1.83 5.99
N GLY A 62 -2.29 1.10 5.91
CA GLY A 62 -1.19 1.06 6.86
C GLY A 62 0.06 1.70 6.27
N GLY A 63 1.24 1.24 6.68
CA GLY A 63 2.53 1.84 6.28
C GLY A 63 2.79 3.22 6.88
N SER A 64 3.96 3.78 6.55
CA SER A 64 4.34 5.12 7.00
C SER A 64 3.44 6.19 6.40
N LEU A 65 2.96 5.98 5.17
CA LEU A 65 2.05 6.90 4.50
C LEU A 65 0.62 6.86 5.07
N GLY A 66 0.13 5.70 5.51
CA GLY A 66 -1.15 5.60 6.22
C GLY A 66 -1.10 6.18 7.63
N LYS A 67 0.07 6.13 8.29
CA LYS A 67 0.27 6.64 9.66
C LYS A 67 0.63 8.12 9.72
N GLY A 68 1.00 8.75 8.60
CA GLY A 68 1.46 10.14 8.55
C GLY A 68 2.91 10.33 8.97
N THR A 69 3.72 9.28 8.93
CA THR A 69 5.16 9.30 9.30
C THR A 69 6.07 9.07 8.08
N SER A 70 5.58 9.40 6.88
CA SER A 70 6.33 9.31 5.63
C SER A 70 7.60 10.15 5.67
N MET A 71 8.68 9.62 5.07
CA MET A 71 9.96 10.32 4.93
C MET A 71 10.24 10.63 3.46
N LYS A 72 11.01 11.70 3.21
CA LYS A 72 11.32 12.27 1.89
C LYS A 72 11.91 11.28 0.87
N ASN A 73 12.69 10.30 1.32
CA ASN A 73 13.43 9.37 0.45
C ASN A 73 12.93 7.91 0.51
N GLY A 74 11.74 7.69 1.05
CA GLY A 74 11.17 6.35 1.18
C GLY A 74 9.88 6.40 1.98
N SER A 75 8.77 6.06 1.33
CA SER A 75 7.46 6.00 1.96
C SER A 75 6.73 4.77 1.47
N ASP A 76 6.32 3.94 2.42
CA ASP A 76 5.61 2.69 2.15
C ASP A 76 4.15 2.84 2.53
N ALA A 77 3.27 2.15 1.80
CA ALA A 77 1.86 2.07 2.08
C ALA A 77 1.42 0.61 2.08
N ASP A 78 0.98 0.13 3.25
CA ASP A 78 0.40 -1.21 3.36
C ASP A 78 -1.10 -1.12 3.06
N LEU A 79 -1.62 -1.98 2.19
CA LEU A 79 -3.06 -2.09 1.95
C LEU A 79 -3.57 -3.43 2.47
N VAL A 80 -4.47 -3.40 3.45
CA VAL A 80 -5.10 -4.60 4.01
C VAL A 80 -6.53 -4.72 3.48
N LEU A 81 -6.79 -5.78 2.72
CA LEU A 81 -8.09 -6.05 2.11
C LEU A 81 -8.85 -7.08 2.97
N PHE A 82 -10.05 -6.69 3.39
CA PHE A 82 -11.00 -7.59 4.05
C PHE A 82 -11.96 -8.13 3.01
N LEU A 83 -12.02 -9.46 2.88
CA LEU A 83 -12.86 -10.15 1.90
C LEU A 83 -14.00 -10.90 2.58
N ASN A 84 -15.16 -10.98 1.93
CA ASN A 84 -16.33 -11.68 2.46
C ASN A 84 -16.20 -13.22 2.49
N ILE A 85 -15.26 -13.78 1.73
CA ILE A 85 -15.08 -15.22 1.58
C ILE A 85 -14.40 -15.89 2.75
N PHE A 86 -13.63 -15.16 3.56
CA PHE A 86 -12.95 -15.74 4.70
C PHE A 86 -13.92 -15.83 5.88
N LYS A 87 -14.35 -17.04 6.22
CA LYS A 87 -15.18 -17.34 7.40
C LYS A 87 -14.36 -17.79 8.60
N SER A 88 -13.10 -18.19 8.38
CA SER A 88 -12.17 -18.56 9.43
C SER A 88 -10.71 -18.26 9.04
N TYR A 89 -9.83 -18.17 10.04
CA TYR A 89 -8.39 -18.01 9.79
C TYR A 89 -7.79 -19.19 9.03
N THR A 90 -8.27 -20.42 9.27
CA THR A 90 -7.82 -21.61 8.55
C THR A 90 -8.22 -21.59 7.07
N GLU A 91 -9.41 -21.06 6.76
CA GLU A 91 -9.84 -20.87 5.37
C GLU A 91 -9.03 -19.77 4.69
N GLN A 92 -8.75 -18.67 5.39
CA GLN A 92 -7.83 -17.64 4.91
C GLN A 92 -6.47 -18.25 4.56
N GLU A 93 -5.88 -19.06 5.43
CA GLU A 93 -4.58 -19.69 5.17
C GLU A 93 -4.57 -20.57 3.91
N LYS A 94 -5.67 -21.28 3.64
CA LYS A 94 -5.83 -22.15 2.46
C LYS A 94 -6.02 -21.35 1.17
N GLU A 95 -6.92 -20.36 1.19
CA GLU A 95 -7.36 -19.64 -0.01
C GLU A 95 -6.49 -18.40 -0.33
N ARG A 96 -5.67 -17.95 0.63
CA ARG A 96 -4.87 -16.71 0.50
C ARG A 96 -3.96 -16.68 -0.73
N LYS A 97 -3.35 -17.81 -1.11
CA LYS A 97 -2.48 -17.87 -2.30
C LYS A 97 -3.22 -17.50 -3.58
N MET A 98 -4.45 -18.00 -3.75
CA MET A 98 -5.30 -17.69 -4.89
C MET A 98 -5.67 -16.20 -4.89
N VAL A 99 -6.07 -15.69 -3.73
CA VAL A 99 -6.47 -14.28 -3.56
C VAL A 99 -5.32 -13.33 -3.86
N ILE A 100 -4.12 -13.59 -3.33
CA ILE A 100 -2.94 -12.75 -3.60
C ILE A 100 -2.61 -12.75 -5.09
N LYS A 101 -2.66 -13.90 -5.76
CA LYS A 101 -2.40 -14.00 -7.20
C LYS A 101 -3.38 -13.14 -8.02
N GLU A 102 -4.65 -13.13 -7.63
CA GLU A 102 -5.66 -12.30 -8.31
C GLU A 102 -5.44 -10.80 -8.03
N ILE A 103 -5.13 -10.43 -6.79
CA ILE A 103 -4.78 -9.04 -6.44
C ILE A 103 -3.55 -8.58 -7.25
N GLU A 104 -2.50 -9.41 -7.36
CA GLU A 104 -1.32 -9.08 -8.16
C GLU A 104 -1.65 -8.84 -9.64
N ARG A 105 -2.50 -9.69 -10.23
CA ARG A 105 -2.95 -9.51 -11.63
C ARG A 105 -3.65 -8.18 -11.81
N GLN A 106 -4.60 -7.88 -10.93
CA GLN A 106 -5.42 -6.68 -10.97
C GLN A 106 -4.63 -5.41 -10.69
N LEU A 107 -3.61 -5.47 -9.82
CA LEU A 107 -2.71 -4.35 -9.57
C LEU A 107 -1.86 -4.01 -10.80
N ASN A 108 -1.39 -5.01 -11.56
CA ASN A 108 -0.68 -4.75 -12.81
C ASN A 108 -1.60 -4.06 -13.83
N GLU A 109 -2.83 -4.54 -14.00
CA GLU A 109 -3.83 -3.90 -14.87
C GLU A 109 -4.17 -2.48 -14.40
N CYS A 110 -4.33 -2.28 -13.09
CA CYS A 110 -4.54 -0.96 -12.49
C CYS A 110 -3.38 0.00 -12.79
N GLN A 111 -2.14 -0.48 -12.71
CA GLN A 111 -0.94 0.32 -12.96
C GLN A 111 -0.89 0.81 -14.41
N GLU A 112 -1.16 -0.09 -15.36
CA GLU A 112 -1.22 0.23 -16.79
C GLU A 112 -2.37 1.19 -17.10
N LEU A 113 -3.57 0.93 -16.57
CA LEU A 113 -4.77 1.74 -16.84
C LEU A 113 -4.68 3.16 -16.26
N LEU A 114 -4.07 3.30 -15.08
CA LEU A 114 -3.98 4.57 -14.37
C LEU A 114 -2.64 5.29 -14.58
N ASN A 115 -1.71 4.69 -15.31
CA ASN A 115 -0.36 5.21 -15.56
C ASN A 115 0.35 5.65 -14.26
N LEU A 116 0.32 4.78 -13.24
CA LEU A 116 0.87 5.09 -11.91
C LEU A 116 2.35 4.74 -11.84
N GLU A 117 3.17 5.70 -11.39
CA GLU A 117 4.58 5.49 -11.05
C GLU A 117 4.71 4.90 -9.64
N VAL A 118 4.18 3.68 -9.45
CA VAL A 118 4.25 2.94 -8.19
C VAL A 118 4.95 1.60 -8.40
N PHE A 119 5.70 1.16 -7.38
CA PHE A 119 6.31 -0.15 -7.36
C PHE A 119 5.55 -1.05 -6.38
N PHE A 120 5.03 -2.17 -6.87
CA PHE A 120 4.42 -3.18 -6.02
C PHE A 120 5.46 -4.21 -5.62
N GLU A 121 5.91 -4.16 -4.36
CA GLU A 121 6.81 -5.18 -3.83
C GLU A 121 6.08 -6.49 -3.58
N LYS A 122 6.55 -7.57 -4.22
CA LYS A 122 6.03 -8.91 -3.97
C LYS A 122 6.71 -9.52 -2.74
N SER A 123 5.91 -10.14 -1.89
CA SER A 123 6.44 -10.93 -0.79
C SER A 123 7.35 -12.06 -1.31
N LYS A 124 8.52 -12.17 -0.70
CA LYS A 124 9.45 -13.31 -0.90
C LYS A 124 8.95 -14.59 -0.21
N TRP A 125 7.98 -14.47 0.70
CA TRP A 125 7.42 -15.59 1.45
C TRP A 125 6.25 -16.22 0.70
N PRO A 126 6.12 -17.55 0.69
CA PRO A 126 5.03 -18.27 0.03
C PRO A 126 3.67 -18.07 0.71
N ASN A 127 3.68 -17.54 1.94
CA ASN A 127 2.49 -17.24 2.72
C ASN A 127 2.75 -15.96 3.55
N PRO A 128 2.85 -14.77 2.92
CA PRO A 128 3.09 -13.51 3.63
C PRO A 128 2.00 -13.21 4.63
N ARG A 129 2.33 -12.65 5.78
CA ARG A 129 1.37 -12.33 6.85
C ARG A 129 0.26 -11.40 6.36
#